data_AF-A0A934DAJ1-F1
#
_entry.id   AF-A0A934DAJ1-F1
#
_cell.length_a   1.000
_cell.length_b   1.000
_cell.length_c   1.000
_cell.angle_alpha   90.00
_cell.angle_beta   90.00
_cell.angle_gamma   90.00
#
_symmetry.space_group_name_H-M   'P 1'
#
loop_
_entity.id
_entity.type
_entity.pdbx_description
1 polymer ?
#
loop_
_entity_poly.entity_id
_entity_poly.type
_entity_poly.pdbx_seq_one_letter_code
_entity_poly.pdbx_strand_id
1 'polypeptide(L)'
;MRKIIGVSTLVLANLALPVAVLAQATTGTGAGLFGALSLVAGFLNGLIGILITLAIIVFFWGLVQYLVNVGEQKSEGLKIMFYGLIAIFVMVSIWGILRIMQATFGISSTASALVPRAVPPPSY
;
A
#
# COMPACT_ATOMS: atom_id res chain seq x y z
N MET A 1 6.36 17.64 -47.42
CA MET A 1 6.95 16.35 -47.01
C MET A 1 7.57 16.36 -45.60
N ARG A 2 8.23 17.45 -45.15
CA ARG A 2 8.86 17.55 -43.81
C ARG A 2 7.92 17.32 -42.59
N LYS A 3 6.63 17.67 -42.71
CA LYS A 3 5.67 17.57 -41.59
C LYS A 3 5.20 16.13 -41.29
N ILE A 4 5.28 15.23 -42.27
CA ILE A 4 4.78 13.85 -42.15
C ILE A 4 5.77 13.01 -41.33
N ILE A 5 7.07 13.28 -41.48
CA ILE A 5 8.16 12.61 -40.74
C ILE A 5 8.05 12.88 -39.23
N GLY A 6 7.67 14.10 -38.83
CA GLY A 6 7.49 14.46 -37.41
C GLY A 6 6.26 13.84 -36.76
N VAL A 7 5.21 13.52 -37.53
CA VAL A 7 4.02 12.85 -37.00
C VAL A 7 4.27 11.35 -36.82
N SER A 8 5.02 10.71 -37.73
CA SER A 8 5.38 9.28 -37.62
C SER A 8 6.27 8.97 -36.42
N THR A 9 7.20 9.86 -36.04
CA THR A 9 8.05 9.65 -34.86
C THR A 9 7.28 9.79 -33.55
N LEU A 10 6.29 10.69 -33.49
CA LEU A 10 5.42 10.83 -32.32
C LEU A 10 4.51 9.61 -32.11
N VAL A 11 4.00 9.02 -33.19
CA VAL A 11 3.22 7.77 -33.13
C VAL A 11 4.08 6.62 -32.61
N LEU A 12 5.32 6.48 -33.10
CA LEU A 12 6.27 5.48 -32.62
C LEU A 12 6.66 5.67 -31.15
N ALA A 13 6.87 6.93 -30.72
CA ALA A 13 7.18 7.24 -29.33
C ALA A 13 6.02 6.88 -28.38
N ASN A 14 4.78 7.14 -28.78
CA ASN A 14 3.60 6.85 -27.97
C ASN A 14 3.35 5.32 -27.84
N LEU A 15 3.65 4.57 -28.90
CA LEU A 15 3.60 3.10 -28.88
C LEU A 15 4.75 2.45 -28.07
N ALA A 16 5.84 3.19 -27.84
CA ALA A 16 6.96 2.72 -27.03
C ALA A 16 6.74 2.92 -25.52
N LEU A 17 5.84 3.81 -25.09
CA LEU A 17 5.54 4.06 -23.67
C LEU A 17 5.01 2.80 -22.95
N PRO A 18 4.07 2.02 -23.50
CA PRO A 18 3.59 0.80 -22.85
C PRO A 18 4.67 -0.28 -22.74
N VAL A 19 5.54 -0.40 -23.76
CA VAL A 19 6.63 -1.39 -23.77
C VAL A 19 7.74 -1.01 -22.78
N ALA A 20 8.03 0.29 -22.63
CA ALA A 20 8.98 0.78 -21.64
C ALA A 20 8.48 0.60 -20.20
N VAL A 21 7.17 0.70 -19.95
CA VAL A 21 6.54 0.37 -18.66
C VAL A 21 6.63 -1.14 -18.40
N LEU A 22 6.44 -1.97 -19.44
CA LEU A 22 6.51 -3.43 -19.32
C LEU A 22 7.96 -3.93 -19.09
N ALA A 23 8.97 -3.24 -19.62
CA ALA A 23 10.40 -3.55 -19.36
C ALA A 23 10.83 -3.18 -17.93
N GLN A 24 10.23 -2.14 -17.33
CA GLN A 24 10.47 -1.78 -15.93
C GLN A 24 9.85 -2.79 -14.96
N ALA A 25 8.79 -3.49 -15.37
CA ALA A 25 8.18 -4.55 -14.58
C ALA A 25 9.13 -5.75 -14.37
N THR A 26 10.12 -5.94 -15.24
CA THR A 26 11.09 -7.05 -15.15
C THR A 26 12.35 -6.73 -14.35
N THR A 27 12.66 -5.46 -14.07
CA THR A 27 13.85 -5.06 -13.28
C THR A 27 13.56 -4.76 -11.81
N GLY A 28 12.28 -4.64 -11.43
CA GLY A 28 11.85 -4.31 -10.06
C GLY A 28 11.54 -5.50 -9.17
N THR A 29 11.45 -6.71 -9.71
CA THR A 29 11.16 -7.94 -8.97
C THR A 29 12.22 -8.97 -9.31
N GLY A 30 13.08 -9.31 -8.35
CA GLY A 30 14.08 -10.36 -8.54
C GLY A 30 13.40 -11.66 -8.98
N ALA A 31 13.67 -12.11 -10.21
CA ALA A 31 13.15 -13.37 -10.73
C ALA A 31 13.61 -14.52 -9.80
N GLY A 32 12.67 -15.13 -9.06
CA GLY A 32 12.94 -16.16 -8.06
C GLY A 32 12.00 -16.08 -6.85
N LEU A 33 12.33 -16.80 -5.77
CA LEU A 33 11.56 -16.86 -4.51
C LEU A 33 11.25 -15.47 -3.92
N PHE A 34 12.20 -14.54 -4.02
CA PHE A 34 12.02 -13.17 -3.53
C PHE A 34 10.96 -12.39 -4.32
N GLY A 35 10.85 -12.62 -5.64
CA GLY A 35 9.79 -12.05 -6.46
C GLY A 35 8.40 -12.60 -6.09
N ALA A 36 8.31 -13.92 -5.85
CA ALA A 36 7.07 -14.54 -5.38
C ALA A 36 6.65 -14.01 -3.99
N LEU A 37 7.61 -13.88 -3.06
CA LEU A 37 7.35 -13.31 -1.74
C LEU A 37 6.91 -11.84 -1.81
N SER A 38 7.51 -11.05 -2.71
CA SER A 38 7.13 -9.66 -2.94
C SER A 38 5.70 -9.54 -3.47
N LEU A 39 5.30 -10.41 -4.40
CA LEU A 39 3.95 -10.43 -4.96
C LEU A 39 2.92 -10.80 -3.87
N VAL A 40 3.22 -11.83 -3.07
CA VAL A 40 2.39 -12.22 -1.93
C VAL A 40 2.29 -11.10 -0.89
N ALA A 41 3.42 -10.46 -0.54
CA ALA A 41 3.44 -9.34 0.40
C ALA A 41 2.62 -8.15 -0.11
N GLY A 42 2.71 -7.82 -1.40
CA GLY A 42 1.91 -6.79 -2.04
C GLY A 42 0.41 -7.11 -2.00
N PHE A 43 0.04 -8.35 -2.31
CA PHE A 43 -1.35 -8.82 -2.26
C PHE A 43 -1.92 -8.75 -0.83
N LEU A 44 -1.16 -9.23 0.17
CA LEU A 44 -1.57 -9.18 1.57
C LEU A 44 -1.72 -7.76 2.07
N ASN A 45 -0.82 -6.85 1.70
CA ASN A 45 -0.90 -5.43 2.09
C ASN A 45 -2.17 -4.77 1.50
N GLY A 46 -2.48 -5.03 0.23
CA GLY A 46 -3.74 -4.60 -0.37
C GLY A 46 -4.97 -5.17 0.35
N LEU A 47 -4.95 -6.46 0.69
CA LEU A 47 -6.05 -7.11 1.42
C LEU A 47 -6.26 -6.51 2.81
N ILE A 48 -5.17 -6.25 3.55
CA ILE A 48 -5.22 -5.58 4.85
C ILE A 48 -5.85 -4.19 4.72
N GLY A 49 -5.48 -3.42 3.70
CA GLY A 49 -6.11 -2.12 3.43
C GLY A 49 -7.63 -2.22 3.24
N ILE A 50 -8.09 -3.18 2.44
CA ILE A 50 -9.52 -3.44 2.22
C ILE A 50 -10.22 -3.83 3.52
N LEU A 51 -9.62 -4.72 4.32
CA LEU A 51 -10.19 -5.16 5.59
C LEU A 51 -10.32 -4.00 6.60
N ILE A 52 -9.35 -3.09 6.65
CA ILE A 52 -9.41 -1.90 7.51
C ILE A 52 -10.57 -1.01 7.07
N THR A 53 -10.71 -0.72 5.78
CA THR A 53 -11.83 0.07 5.26
C THR A 53 -13.17 -0.57 5.60
N LEU A 54 -13.30 -1.89 5.40
CA LEU A 54 -14.54 -2.62 5.72
C LEU A 54 -14.84 -2.61 7.23
N ALA A 55 -13.82 -2.82 8.07
CA ALA A 55 -13.97 -2.79 9.53
C ALA A 55 -14.47 -1.43 10.02
N ILE A 56 -13.97 -0.33 9.45
CA ILE A 56 -14.43 1.02 9.77
C ILE A 56 -15.91 1.19 9.41
N ILE A 57 -16.32 0.73 8.22
CA ILE A 57 -17.72 0.80 7.78
C ILE A 57 -18.64 0.03 8.75
N VAL A 58 -18.28 -1.20 9.09
CA VAL A 58 -19.06 -2.04 10.01
C VAL A 58 -19.10 -1.44 11.43
N PHE A 59 -18.00 -0.86 11.89
CA PHE A 59 -17.93 -0.16 13.17
C PHE A 59 -18.91 1.02 13.22
N PHE A 60 -18.91 1.88 12.20
CA PHE A 60 -19.85 3.01 12.12
C PHE A 60 -21.31 2.54 11.99
N TRP A 61 -21.57 1.45 11.25
CA TRP A 61 -22.92 0.87 11.17
C TRP A 61 -23.42 0.41 12.54
N GLY A 62 -22.56 -0.29 13.30
CA GLY A 62 -22.86 -0.70 14.68
C GLY A 62 -23.09 0.49 15.61
N LEU A 63 -22.28 1.54 15.48
CA LEU A 63 -22.43 2.77 16.25
C LEU A 63 -23.77 3.47 15.97
N VAL A 64 -24.15 3.61 14.69
CA VAL A 64 -25.43 4.21 14.31
C VAL A 64 -26.60 3.37 14.85
N GLN A 65 -26.56 2.05 14.71
CA GLN A 65 -27.60 1.17 15.29
C GLN A 65 -27.70 1.27 16.81
N TYR A 66 -26.56 1.40 17.50
CA TYR A 66 -26.55 1.62 18.95
C TYR A 66 -27.18 2.96 19.35
N LEU A 67 -26.90 4.03 18.59
CA LEU A 67 -27.43 5.38 18.84
C LEU A 67 -28.91 5.53 18.47
N VAL A 68 -29.41 4.78 17.49
CA VAL A 68 -30.82 4.88 17.04
C VAL A 68 -31.74 3.97 17.87
N ASN A 69 -31.27 2.78 18.28
CA ASN A 69 -32.09 1.80 19.00
C ASN A 69 -32.08 1.97 20.52
N VAL A 70 -32.12 3.21 21.00
CA VAL A 70 -32.07 3.56 22.44
C VAL A 70 -33.40 3.16 23.10
N GLY A 71 -33.64 1.86 23.31
CA GLY A 71 -34.89 1.37 23.91
C GLY A 71 -34.95 -0.14 23.99
N GLU A 72 -35.13 -0.83 22.87
CA GLU A 72 -35.40 -2.28 22.85
C GLU A 72 -34.25 -3.16 22.35
N GLN A 73 -33.28 -2.60 21.61
CA GLN A 73 -32.19 -3.38 20.97
C GLN A 73 -30.78 -2.87 21.30
N LYS A 74 -30.63 -2.19 22.44
CA LYS A 74 -29.34 -1.64 22.89
C LYS A 74 -28.24 -2.71 23.00
N SER A 75 -28.60 -3.89 23.50
CA SER A 75 -27.64 -4.99 23.71
C SER A 75 -27.08 -5.53 22.39
N GLU A 76 -27.89 -5.52 21.32
CA GLU A 76 -27.48 -5.95 19.98
C GLU A 76 -26.52 -4.93 19.35
N GLY A 77 -26.88 -3.64 19.38
CA GLY A 77 -26.02 -2.56 18.88
C GLY A 77 -24.68 -2.47 19.62
N LEU A 78 -24.69 -2.70 20.95
CA LEU A 78 -23.46 -2.78 21.75
C LEU A 78 -22.58 -3.94 21.32
N LYS A 79 -23.14 -5.14 21.08
CA LYS A 79 -22.35 -6.29 20.62
C LYS A 79 -21.66 -6.00 19.30
N ILE A 80 -22.39 -5.48 18.31
CA ILE A 80 -21.84 -5.15 16.99
C ILE A 80 -20.73 -4.08 17.12
N MET A 81 -20.97 -3.03 17.90
CA MET A 81 -19.97 -2.00 18.17
C MET A 81 -18.72 -2.57 18.84
N PHE A 82 -18.89 -3.48 19.82
CA PHE A 82 -17.78 -4.08 20.56
C PHE A 82 -16.94 -4.99 19.66
N TYR A 83 -17.57 -5.81 18.81
CA TYR A 83 -16.85 -6.63 17.82
C TYR A 83 -16.12 -5.76 16.79
N GLY A 84 -16.72 -4.66 16.33
CA GLY A 84 -16.05 -3.70 15.44
C GLY A 84 -14.84 -3.04 16.09
N LEU A 85 -14.95 -2.65 17.37
CA LEU A 85 -13.84 -2.07 18.14
C LEU A 85 -12.70 -3.07 18.32
N ILE A 86 -13.00 -4.32 18.65
CA ILE A 86 -11.99 -5.38 18.80
C ILE A 86 -11.26 -5.61 17.48
N ALA A 87 -11.99 -5.69 16.36
CA ALA A 87 -11.39 -5.89 15.04
C ALA A 87 -10.40 -4.78 14.69
N ILE A 88 -10.78 -3.51 14.90
CA ILE A 88 -9.90 -2.36 14.66
C ILE A 88 -8.71 -2.39 15.62
N PHE A 89 -8.93 -2.68 16.90
CA PHE A 89 -7.87 -2.75 17.92
C PHE A 89 -6.79 -3.77 17.55
N VAL A 90 -7.18 -4.98 17.13
CA VAL A 90 -6.24 -6.03 16.72
C VAL A 90 -5.42 -5.59 15.50
N MET A 91 -6.07 -5.02 14.48
CA MET A 91 -5.38 -4.55 13.26
C MET A 91 -4.34 -3.46 13.56
N VAL A 92 -4.68 -2.48 14.39
CA VAL A 92 -3.76 -1.40 14.78
C VAL A 92 -2.66 -1.91 15.72
N SER A 93 -2.99 -2.80 16.65
CA SER A 93 -2.05 -3.38 17.61
C SER A 93 -0.92 -4.13 16.90
N ILE A 94 -1.25 -4.97 15.90
CA ILE A 94 -0.24 -5.68 15.11
C ILE A 94 0.75 -4.71 14.45
N TRP A 95 0.26 -3.64 13.80
CA TRP A 95 1.12 -2.63 13.18
C TRP A 95 1.98 -1.86 14.19
N GLY A 96 1.42 -1.54 15.36
CA GLY A 96 2.14 -0.90 16.45
C GLY A 96 3.29 -1.77 16.96
N ILE A 97 3.03 -3.05 17.22
CA ILE A 97 4.05 -4.02 17.61
C ILE A 97 5.12 -4.15 16.53
N LEU A 98 4.73 -4.33 15.25
CA LEU A 98 5.68 -4.46 14.15
C LEU A 98 6.61 -3.27 14.05
N ARG A 99 6.10 -2.05 14.27
CA ARG A 99 6.91 -0.82 14.26
C ARG A 99 7.89 -0.76 15.43
N ILE A 100 7.46 -1.16 16.62
CA ILE A 100 8.35 -1.26 17.79
C ILE A 100 9.44 -2.30 17.54
N MET A 101 9.09 -3.47 16.98
CA MET A 101 10.07 -4.49 16.64
C MET A 101 11.07 -3.97 15.60
N GLN A 102 10.61 -3.31 14.54
CA GLN A 102 11.51 -2.70 13.55
C GLN A 102 12.46 -1.67 14.17
N ALA A 103 11.95 -0.84 15.09
CA ALA A 103 12.77 0.13 15.81
C ALA A 103 13.81 -0.54 16.73
N THR A 104 13.41 -1.57 17.48
CA THR A 104 14.29 -2.30 18.40
C THR A 104 15.40 -3.06 17.66
N PHE A 105 15.08 -3.65 16.51
CA PHE A 105 16.05 -4.40 15.70
C PHE A 105 16.79 -3.53 14.67
N GLY A 106 16.57 -2.22 14.65
CA GLY A 106 17.25 -1.29 13.74
C GLY A 106 16.91 -1.49 12.25
N ILE A 107 15.78 -2.10 11.95
CA ILE A 107 15.33 -2.37 10.58
C ILE A 107 14.75 -1.08 10.01
N SER A 108 15.59 -0.31 9.31
CA SER A 108 15.17 0.89 8.59
C SER A 108 14.79 0.53 7.15
N SER A 109 13.52 0.72 6.79
CA SER A 109 13.02 0.63 5.41
C SER A 109 13.58 1.77 4.57
N THR A 110 14.88 1.72 4.29
CA THR A 110 15.57 2.74 3.50
C THR A 110 15.29 2.47 2.02
N ALA A 111 14.11 2.88 1.56
CA ALA A 111 13.79 3.05 0.14
C ALA A 111 14.47 4.32 -0.43
N SER A 112 15.71 4.59 -0.04
CA SER A 112 16.56 5.55 -0.75
C SER A 112 17.43 4.73 -1.68
N ALA A 113 17.02 4.74 -2.94
CA ALA A 113 17.82 4.25 -4.05
C ALA A 113 19.27 4.69 -3.88
N LEU A 114 20.16 3.76 -4.16
CA LEU A 114 21.56 3.98 -4.48
C LEU A 114 21.67 4.98 -5.64
N VAL A 115 21.50 6.27 -5.37
CA VAL A 115 22.10 7.30 -6.23
C VAL A 115 23.40 7.64 -5.55
N PRO A 116 24.55 7.15 -6.05
CA PRO A 116 25.84 7.65 -5.62
C PRO A 116 25.82 9.17 -5.76
N ARG A 117 25.83 9.89 -4.64
CA ARG A 117 26.04 11.34 -4.64
C ARG A 117 27.45 11.55 -5.19
N ALA A 118 27.54 12.07 -6.41
CA ALA A 118 28.81 12.48 -6.99
C ALA A 118 29.49 13.43 -6.01
N VAL A 119 30.66 13.04 -5.51
CA VAL A 119 31.52 13.92 -4.74
C VAL A 119 31.94 15.04 -5.70
N PRO A 120 31.65 16.32 -5.41
CA PRO A 120 32.12 17.40 -6.26
C PRO A 120 33.66 17.41 -6.27
N PRO A 121 34.30 17.61 -7.44
CA PRO A 121 35.75 17.59 -7.56
C PRO A 121 36.38 18.69 -6.67
N PRO A 122 37.56 18.44 -6.06
CA PRO A 122 38.23 19.43 -5.23
C PRO A 122 38.52 20.69 -6.04
N SER A 123 38.07 21.84 -5.56
CA SER A 123 38.58 23.13 -5.97
C SER A 123 39.98 23.29 -5.37
N TYR A 124 41.00 23.05 -6.19
CA TYR A 124 42.39 23.37 -5.89
C TYR A 124 42.54 24.85 -5.49
#